data_AF-A0A968T980-F1
#
_entry.id   AF-A0A968T980-F1
#
_cell.length_a   1.000
_cell.length_b   1.000
_cell.length_c   1.000
_cell.angle_alpha   90.00
_cell.angle_beta   90.00
_cell.angle_gamma   90.00
#
_symmetry.space_group_name_H-M   'P 1'
#
loop_
_entity.id
_entity.type
_entity.pdbx_description
1 polymer ?
#
loop_
_entity_poly.entity_id
_entity_poly.type
_entity_poly.pdbx_seq_one_letter_code
_entity_poly.pdbx_strand_id
1 'polypeptide(L)'
;MEIQQRILNNINTDPKHRKKFVDKVIKKLSKSNQRIEQRVNKEELFQVISGKLADAGVYLPYEYGVVDANKKVLIQSKGFELKNTNKYYLARLFPEDFYSKPHFLVVYFPTQKDYIIRLIGYMGTSSILLTLFILLIFGFTIFVIIRQKRLSEIRNDFVNNMTHELKTPISTISLASQMLNDKTIPIESKNLTNLAGVISDETKRLSFQVEKVLQMAVFDKGKISLKIRHLDAHELINNVVKNFIIQVRNRNGQIIKKP
;
A
#
# COMPACT_ATOMS: atom_id res chain seq x y z
N MET A 1 57.62 -38.47 9.65
CA MET A 1 58.43 -39.50 10.34
C MET A 1 57.87 -39.87 11.72
N GLU A 2 57.26 -38.95 12.48
CA GLU A 2 56.70 -39.24 13.82
C GLU A 2 55.54 -40.26 13.87
N ILE A 3 54.69 -40.34 12.84
CA ILE A 3 53.56 -41.30 12.84
C ILE A 3 54.05 -42.74 12.70
N GLN A 4 55.09 -42.99 11.90
CA GLN A 4 55.72 -44.32 11.77
C GLN A 4 56.43 -44.73 13.08
N GLN A 5 57.09 -43.79 13.76
CA GLN A 5 57.72 -44.05 15.07
C GLN A 5 56.72 -44.29 16.20
N ARG A 6 55.58 -43.58 16.22
CA ARG A 6 54.49 -43.84 17.18
C ARG A 6 53.82 -45.20 16.96
N ILE A 7 53.70 -45.65 15.71
CA ILE A 7 53.16 -46.98 15.39
C ILE A 7 54.15 -48.07 15.84
N LEU A 8 55.46 -47.90 15.60
CA LEU A 8 56.49 -48.86 16.01
C LEU A 8 56.65 -48.96 17.54
N ASN A 9 56.58 -47.85 18.27
CA ASN A 9 56.69 -47.87 19.75
C ASN A 9 55.45 -48.48 20.44
N ASN A 10 54.27 -48.42 19.83
CA ASN A 10 53.04 -49.02 20.38
C ASN A 10 52.90 -50.53 20.07
N ILE A 11 53.75 -51.07 19.18
CA ILE A 11 53.79 -52.50 18.85
C ILE A 11 54.66 -53.30 19.84
N ASN A 12 55.48 -52.61 20.64
CA ASN A 12 56.46 -53.22 21.55
C ASN A 12 55.99 -53.37 23.01
N THR A 13 54.72 -53.08 23.31
CA THR A 13 54.12 -53.23 24.64
C THR A 13 52.98 -54.26 24.60
N ASP A 14 53.23 -55.40 25.24
CA ASP A 14 52.30 -56.52 25.49
C ASP A 14 51.70 -57.22 24.23
N PRO A 15 52.00 -58.52 24.00
CA PRO A 15 51.38 -59.31 22.92
C PRO A 15 49.83 -59.29 22.92
N LYS A 16 49.17 -59.04 24.05
CA LYS A 16 47.70 -58.86 24.10
C LYS A 16 47.22 -57.57 23.43
N HIS A 17 47.97 -56.47 23.52
CA HIS A 17 47.62 -55.21 22.86
C HIS A 17 47.88 -55.24 21.36
N ARG A 18 48.97 -55.88 20.93
CA ARG A 18 49.23 -56.12 19.50
C ARG A 18 48.11 -56.96 18.88
N LYS A 19 47.68 -58.04 19.55
CA LYS A 19 46.58 -58.89 19.08
C LYS A 19 45.25 -58.10 19.01
N LYS A 20 44.89 -57.35 20.05
CA LYS A 20 43.69 -56.47 20.02
C LYS A 20 43.74 -55.40 18.93
N PHE A 21 44.90 -54.79 18.68
CA PHE A 21 45.08 -53.79 17.63
C PHE A 21 44.97 -54.43 16.25
N VAL A 22 45.69 -55.53 16.02
CA VAL A 22 45.64 -56.31 14.77
C VAL A 22 44.23 -56.83 14.52
N ASP A 23 43.52 -57.36 15.52
CA ASP A 23 42.12 -57.80 15.41
C ASP A 23 41.18 -56.63 15.11
N LYS A 24 41.40 -55.45 15.71
CA LYS A 24 40.63 -54.23 15.43
C LYS A 24 40.88 -53.72 14.02
N VAL A 25 42.12 -53.79 13.53
CA VAL A 25 42.51 -53.40 12.17
C VAL A 25 41.98 -54.41 11.15
N ILE A 26 42.16 -55.72 11.37
CA ILE A 26 41.62 -56.79 10.52
C ILE A 26 40.09 -56.70 10.49
N LYS A 27 39.41 -56.53 11.63
CA LYS A 27 37.95 -56.35 11.66
C LYS A 27 37.48 -55.10 10.91
N LYS A 28 38.25 -54.00 10.98
CA LYS A 28 37.98 -52.79 10.17
C LYS A 28 38.21 -53.04 8.67
N LEU A 29 39.28 -53.74 8.29
CA LEU A 29 39.60 -54.10 6.91
C LEU A 29 38.58 -55.10 6.32
N SER A 30 38.15 -56.10 7.09
CA SER A 30 37.12 -57.07 6.69
C SER A 30 35.76 -56.40 6.50
N LYS A 31 35.37 -55.46 7.38
CA LYS A 31 34.15 -54.64 7.20
C LYS A 31 34.29 -53.67 6.02
N SER A 32 35.48 -53.13 5.79
CA SER A 32 35.80 -52.26 4.65
C SER A 32 35.63 -52.97 3.30
N ASN A 33 35.83 -54.28 3.24
CA ASN A 33 35.74 -55.08 2.01
C ASN A 33 34.32 -55.61 1.70
N GLN A 34 33.36 -55.39 2.59
CA GLN A 34 31.95 -55.76 2.38
C GLN A 34 31.21 -54.70 1.55
N ARG A 35 30.27 -55.14 0.71
CA ARG A 35 29.41 -54.24 -0.07
C ARG A 35 28.64 -53.31 0.89
N ILE A 36 28.49 -52.04 0.52
CA ILE A 36 27.80 -51.01 1.32
C ILE A 36 26.39 -51.44 1.76
N GLU A 37 25.72 -52.21 0.90
CA GLU A 37 24.37 -52.78 1.09
C GLU A 37 24.28 -53.75 2.27
N GLN A 38 25.40 -54.37 2.65
CA GLN A 38 25.49 -55.29 3.80
C GLN A 38 25.94 -54.57 5.09
N ARG A 39 26.46 -53.35 4.97
CA ARG A 39 27.00 -52.54 6.09
C ARG A 39 26.00 -51.53 6.63
N VAL A 40 24.98 -51.19 5.85
CA VAL A 40 24.04 -50.10 6.13
C VAL A 40 22.62 -50.62 5.94
N ASN A 41 21.88 -50.75 7.03
CA ASN A 41 20.46 -51.05 6.98
C ASN A 41 19.67 -49.75 6.73
N LYS A 42 18.69 -49.79 5.82
CA LYS A 42 17.81 -48.66 5.50
C LYS A 42 17.04 -48.15 6.72
N GLU A 43 16.58 -49.05 7.58
CA GLU A 43 15.77 -48.74 8.76
C GLU A 43 16.61 -48.09 9.86
N GLU A 44 17.80 -48.65 10.11
CA GLU A 44 18.77 -48.09 11.06
C GLU A 44 19.23 -46.70 10.60
N LEU A 45 19.50 -46.53 9.31
CA LEU A 45 19.88 -45.25 8.74
C LEU A 45 18.74 -44.21 8.88
N PHE A 46 17.49 -44.62 8.69
CA PHE A 46 16.34 -43.75 8.91
C PHE A 46 16.26 -43.29 10.38
N GLN A 47 16.37 -44.21 11.34
CA GLN A 47 16.29 -43.87 12.77
C GLN A 47 17.40 -42.91 13.21
N VAL A 48 18.63 -43.14 12.76
CA VAL A 48 19.78 -42.28 13.10
C VAL A 48 19.59 -40.88 12.53
N ILE A 49 19.18 -40.75 11.26
CA ILE A 49 18.94 -39.46 10.63
C ILE A 49 17.77 -38.75 11.31
N SER A 50 16.65 -39.45 11.54
CA SER A 50 15.46 -38.87 12.18
C SER A 50 15.78 -38.39 13.59
N GLY A 51 16.52 -39.18 14.39
CA GLY A 51 16.93 -38.79 15.73
C GLY A 51 17.82 -37.55 15.71
N LYS A 52 18.82 -37.51 14.82
CA LYS A 52 19.72 -36.34 14.70
C LYS A 52 19.02 -35.08 14.19
N LEU A 53 18.04 -35.22 13.29
CA LEU A 53 17.24 -34.10 12.81
C LEU A 53 16.31 -33.58 13.91
N ALA A 54 15.68 -34.48 14.68
CA ALA A 54 14.84 -34.11 15.82
C ALA A 54 15.65 -33.44 16.94
N ASP A 55 16.85 -33.95 17.27
CA ASP A 55 17.78 -33.33 18.22
C ASP A 55 18.15 -31.89 17.79
N ALA A 56 18.20 -31.64 16.48
CA ALA A 56 18.45 -30.32 15.89
C ALA A 56 17.18 -29.46 15.71
N GLY A 57 16.02 -29.93 16.16
CA GLY A 57 14.73 -29.23 16.04
C GLY A 57 14.10 -29.24 14.65
N VAL A 58 14.56 -30.12 13.75
CA VAL A 58 14.08 -30.23 12.38
C VAL A 58 13.09 -31.39 12.25
N TYR A 59 11.80 -31.06 12.19
CA TYR A 59 10.69 -32.02 12.05
C TYR A 59 10.13 -32.10 10.63
N LEU A 60 10.88 -31.59 9.65
CA LEU A 60 10.45 -31.58 8.25
C LEU A 60 10.56 -32.99 7.64
N PRO A 61 9.59 -33.43 6.82
CA PRO A 61 9.75 -34.60 5.97
C PRO A 61 11.03 -34.47 5.15
N TYR A 62 11.84 -35.52 5.14
CA TYR A 62 13.11 -35.57 4.44
C TYR A 62 13.21 -36.84 3.61
N GLU A 63 13.92 -36.75 2.50
CA GLU A 63 14.33 -37.90 1.71
C GLU A 63 15.85 -38.01 1.79
N TYR A 64 16.34 -39.25 1.84
CA TYR A 64 17.75 -39.57 1.97
C TYR A 64 18.22 -40.67 1.02
N GLY A 65 19.49 -40.63 0.66
CA GLY A 65 20.15 -41.65 -0.15
C GLY A 65 21.65 -41.72 0.09
N VAL A 66 22.24 -42.88 -0.13
CA VAL A 66 23.69 -43.12 -0.08
C VAL A 66 24.19 -43.24 -1.51
N VAL A 67 25.15 -42.39 -1.86
CA VAL A 67 25.77 -42.34 -3.19
C VAL A 67 27.26 -42.64 -3.09
N ASP A 68 27.82 -43.23 -4.15
CA ASP A 68 29.27 -43.35 -4.30
C ASP A 68 29.91 -42.05 -4.80
N ALA A 69 31.24 -42.05 -4.95
CA ALA A 69 32.01 -40.95 -5.52
C ALA A 69 31.57 -40.56 -6.96
N ASN A 70 30.93 -41.48 -7.69
CA ASN A 70 30.42 -41.26 -9.05
C ASN A 70 28.94 -40.86 -9.05
N LYS A 71 28.36 -40.51 -7.89
CA LYS A 71 26.94 -40.18 -7.71
C LYS A 71 25.97 -41.33 -8.06
N LYS A 72 26.46 -42.57 -8.13
CA LYS A 72 25.61 -43.76 -8.27
C LYS A 72 24.88 -43.97 -6.95
N VAL A 73 23.56 -44.03 -7.00
CA VAL A 73 22.73 -44.31 -5.83
C VAL A 73 22.83 -45.79 -5.48
N LEU A 74 23.14 -46.08 -4.22
CA LEU A 74 23.33 -47.44 -3.70
C LEU A 74 22.20 -47.83 -2.76
N ILE A 75 21.79 -46.88 -1.90
CA ILE A 75 20.71 -47.05 -0.94
C ILE A 75 19.86 -45.79 -0.99
N GLN A 76 18.54 -45.92 -0.96
CA GLN A 76 17.65 -44.76 -1.00
C GLN A 76 16.34 -45.01 -0.25
N SER A 77 15.73 -43.92 0.19
CA SER A 77 14.34 -43.84 0.64
C SER A 77 13.37 -43.90 -0.56
N LYS A 78 12.09 -44.13 -0.27
CA LYS A 78 11.07 -44.41 -1.31
C LYS A 78 10.85 -43.23 -2.25
N GLY A 79 10.98 -41.99 -1.79
CA GLY A 79 10.75 -40.77 -2.58
C GLY A 79 12.04 -40.07 -3.03
N PHE A 80 13.20 -40.73 -2.93
CA PHE A 80 14.49 -40.11 -3.20
C PHE A 80 14.78 -39.99 -4.71
N GLU A 81 14.99 -38.75 -5.18
CA GLU A 81 15.37 -38.46 -6.56
C GLU A 81 16.55 -37.49 -6.64
N LEU A 82 17.76 -38.01 -6.86
CA LEU A 82 18.99 -37.20 -6.89
C LEU A 82 19.04 -36.16 -8.03
N LYS A 83 18.35 -36.42 -9.15
CA LYS A 83 18.37 -35.54 -10.33
C LYS A 83 17.44 -34.32 -10.20
N ASN A 84 16.47 -34.38 -9.29
CA ASN A 84 15.37 -33.43 -9.23
C ASN A 84 15.50 -32.42 -8.08
N THR A 85 16.63 -32.44 -7.36
CA THR A 85 16.84 -31.69 -6.13
C THR A 85 17.88 -30.59 -6.30
N ASN A 86 17.42 -29.33 -6.32
CA ASN A 86 18.30 -28.15 -6.41
C ASN A 86 19.06 -27.83 -5.11
N LYS A 87 18.65 -28.40 -3.96
CA LYS A 87 19.33 -28.25 -2.67
C LYS A 87 19.30 -29.57 -1.91
N TYR A 88 20.48 -30.09 -1.63
CA TYR A 88 20.68 -31.29 -0.83
C TYR A 88 21.92 -31.09 0.05
N TYR A 89 21.92 -31.75 1.19
CA TYR A 89 23.02 -31.76 2.13
C TYR A 89 23.83 -33.05 1.93
N LEU A 90 25.16 -32.90 1.88
CA LEU A 90 26.09 -34.01 1.73
C LEU A 90 26.86 -34.23 3.04
N ALA A 91 26.88 -35.47 3.51
CA ALA A 91 27.72 -35.90 4.63
C ALA A 91 28.48 -37.16 4.24
N ARG A 92 29.73 -37.31 4.69
CA ARG A 92 30.48 -38.56 4.47
C ARG A 92 29.99 -39.61 5.45
N LEU A 93 29.55 -40.77 4.95
CA LEU A 93 28.94 -41.82 5.78
C LEU A 93 29.97 -42.54 6.67
N PHE A 94 31.21 -42.68 6.16
CA PHE A 94 32.35 -43.24 6.90
C PHE A 94 33.58 -42.33 6.76
N PRO A 95 33.70 -41.28 7.58
CA PRO A 95 34.86 -40.38 7.54
C PRO A 95 36.17 -41.08 7.96
N GLU A 96 36.06 -42.12 8.80
CA GLU A 96 37.18 -42.91 9.35
C GLU A 96 37.68 -44.04 8.42
N ASP A 97 37.01 -44.29 7.29
CA ASP A 97 37.45 -45.27 6.29
C ASP A 97 38.39 -44.59 5.29
N PHE A 98 39.70 -44.79 5.50
CA PHE A 98 40.76 -44.26 4.63
C PHE A 98 41.07 -45.17 3.42
N TYR A 99 40.67 -46.44 3.48
CA TYR A 99 41.03 -47.47 2.50
C TYR A 99 39.91 -47.79 1.49
N SER A 100 38.68 -47.34 1.74
CA SER A 100 37.51 -47.58 0.88
C SER A 100 37.20 -46.38 -0.01
N LYS A 101 36.56 -46.62 -1.16
CA LYS A 101 35.92 -45.56 -1.95
C LYS A 101 34.94 -44.78 -1.04
N PRO A 102 34.97 -43.44 -1.05
CA PRO A 102 34.11 -42.65 -0.17
C PRO A 102 32.65 -42.80 -0.58
N HIS A 103 31.80 -42.91 0.42
CA HIS A 103 30.34 -42.95 0.29
C HIS A 103 29.74 -41.72 0.98
N PHE A 104 28.78 -41.09 0.31
CA PHE A 104 28.14 -39.88 0.78
C PHE A 104 26.67 -40.13 1.08
N LEU A 105 26.23 -39.67 2.23
CA LEU A 105 24.83 -39.51 2.57
C LEU A 105 24.33 -38.19 1.97
N VAL A 106 23.25 -38.27 1.22
CA VAL A 106 22.51 -37.15 0.64
C VAL A 106 21.20 -37.04 1.42
N VAL A 107 20.86 -35.85 1.91
CA VAL A 107 19.57 -35.57 2.55
C VAL A 107 18.98 -34.29 1.96
N TYR A 108 17.70 -34.28 1.63
CA TYR A 108 16.99 -33.06 1.21
C TYR A 108 15.58 -32.99 1.79
N PHE A 109 15.03 -31.78 1.83
CA PHE A 109 13.71 -31.48 2.39
C PHE A 109 12.77 -31.00 1.28
N PRO A 110 11.91 -31.86 0.72
CA PRO A 110 11.03 -31.51 -0.40
C PRO A 110 10.04 -30.39 -0.06
N THR A 111 9.54 -30.34 1.17
CA THR A 111 8.48 -29.41 1.61
C THR A 111 8.98 -28.14 2.30
N GLN A 112 10.30 -27.87 2.27
CA GLN A 112 10.91 -26.74 2.98
C GLN A 112 10.29 -25.39 2.58
N LYS A 113 10.06 -25.17 1.28
CA LYS A 113 9.49 -23.91 0.77
C LYS A 113 8.04 -23.72 1.25
N ASP A 114 7.22 -24.75 1.12
CA ASP A 114 5.81 -24.70 1.53
C ASP A 114 5.67 -24.51 3.03
N TYR A 115 6.57 -25.11 3.82
CA TYR A 115 6.62 -24.91 5.26
C TYR A 115 6.93 -23.45 5.61
N ILE A 116 7.96 -22.86 5.01
CA ILE A 116 8.33 -21.45 5.25
C ILE A 116 7.20 -20.51 4.82
N ILE A 117 6.56 -20.77 3.68
CA ILE A 117 5.42 -19.99 3.19
C ILE A 117 4.22 -20.12 4.12
N ARG A 118 3.90 -21.31 4.64
CA ARG A 118 2.80 -21.47 5.60
C ARG A 118 3.09 -20.78 6.94
N LEU A 119 4.34 -20.79 7.38
CA LEU A 119 4.74 -20.22 8.67
C LEU A 119 4.77 -18.68 8.65
N ILE A 120 5.24 -18.08 7.54
CA ILE A 120 5.41 -16.62 7.42
C ILE A 120 4.28 -15.97 6.59
N GLY A 121 3.61 -16.75 5.73
CA GLY A 121 2.67 -16.24 4.73
C GLY A 121 1.47 -15.52 5.34
N TYR A 122 0.91 -16.03 6.44
CA TYR A 122 -0.20 -15.36 7.14
C TYR A 122 0.20 -14.00 7.71
N MET A 123 1.40 -13.88 8.28
CA MET A 123 1.92 -12.60 8.80
C MET A 123 2.29 -11.63 7.66
N GLY A 124 2.85 -12.16 6.57
CA GLY A 124 3.20 -11.39 5.39
C GLY A 124 1.98 -10.82 4.67
N THR A 125 0.96 -11.65 4.44
CA THR A 125 -0.29 -11.20 3.79
C THR A 125 -1.02 -10.16 4.62
N SER A 126 -1.09 -10.34 5.95
CA SER A 126 -1.70 -9.36 6.85
C SER A 126 -0.98 -8.01 6.83
N SER A 127 0.35 -8.00 6.82
CA SER A 127 1.14 -6.77 6.75
C SER A 127 0.93 -6.02 5.43
N ILE A 128 0.87 -6.75 4.31
CA ILE A 128 0.62 -6.18 2.97
C ILE A 128 -0.79 -5.59 2.89
N LEU A 129 -1.79 -6.33 3.40
CA LEU A 129 -3.18 -5.88 3.44
C LEU A 129 -3.33 -4.61 4.27
N LEU A 130 -2.72 -4.58 5.47
CA LEU A 130 -2.72 -3.40 6.33
C LEU A 130 -2.05 -2.20 5.64
N THR A 131 -0.91 -2.42 5.00
CA THR A 131 -0.20 -1.36 4.27
C THR A 131 -1.05 -0.79 3.14
N LEU A 132 -1.72 -1.65 2.38
CA LEU A 132 -2.62 -1.23 1.30
C LEU A 132 -3.81 -0.44 1.85
N PHE A 133 -4.37 -0.88 2.97
CA PHE A 133 -5.46 -0.19 3.65
C PHE A 133 -5.07 1.21 4.12
N ILE A 134 -3.88 1.35 4.72
CA ILE A 134 -3.32 2.66 5.12
C ILE A 134 -3.15 3.57 3.90
N LEU A 135 -2.60 3.04 2.81
CA LEU A 135 -2.39 3.80 1.58
C LEU A 135 -3.72 4.30 0.98
N LEU A 136 -4.75 3.46 1.01
CA LEU A 136 -6.10 3.83 0.58
C LEU A 136 -6.67 4.96 1.42
N ILE A 137 -6.62 4.84 2.76
CA ILE A 137 -7.09 5.91 3.67
C ILE A 137 -6.30 7.19 3.45
N PHE A 138 -4.98 7.10 3.29
CA PHE A 138 -4.14 8.26 3.05
C PHE A 138 -4.53 8.98 1.74
N GLY A 139 -4.70 8.21 0.65
CA GLY A 139 -5.17 8.75 -0.63
C GLY A 139 -6.56 9.39 -0.52
N PHE A 140 -7.48 8.74 0.17
CA PHE A 140 -8.82 9.29 0.44
C PHE A 140 -8.75 10.59 1.25
N THR A 141 -7.88 10.64 2.27
CA THR A 141 -7.69 11.82 3.11
C THR A 141 -7.15 12.99 2.30
N ILE A 142 -6.17 12.76 1.43
CA ILE A 142 -5.65 13.79 0.52
C ILE A 142 -6.74 14.30 -0.42
N PHE A 143 -7.55 13.41 -1.00
CA PHE A 143 -8.68 13.80 -1.83
C PHE A 143 -9.67 14.70 -1.08
N VAL A 144 -10.02 14.33 0.16
CA VAL A 144 -10.91 15.13 1.03
C VAL A 144 -10.29 16.49 1.34
N ILE A 145 -9.01 16.55 1.70
CA ILE A 145 -8.30 17.81 1.99
C ILE A 145 -8.30 18.74 0.78
N ILE A 146 -8.00 18.24 -0.42
CA ILE A 146 -8.01 19.05 -1.65
C ILE A 146 -9.42 19.58 -1.92
N ARG A 147 -10.44 18.74 -1.79
CA ARG A 147 -11.83 19.15 -1.99
C ARG A 147 -12.26 20.21 -0.97
N GLN A 148 -11.90 20.05 0.30
CA GLN A 148 -12.17 21.01 1.35
C GLN A 148 -11.45 22.35 1.11
N LYS A 149 -10.16 22.29 0.72
CA LYS A 149 -9.37 23.49 0.39
C LYS A 149 -10.01 24.27 -0.75
N ARG A 150 -10.37 23.61 -1.85
CA ARG A 150 -11.05 24.24 -2.99
C ARG A 150 -12.37 24.90 -2.57
N LEU A 151 -13.14 24.25 -1.71
CA LEU A 151 -14.40 24.81 -1.22
C LEU A 151 -14.16 26.03 -0.32
N SER A 152 -13.11 25.98 0.50
CA SER A 152 -12.68 27.12 1.34
C SER A 152 -12.21 28.30 0.49
N GLU A 153 -11.46 28.05 -0.58
CA GLU A 153 -11.02 29.09 -1.53
C GLU A 153 -12.22 29.77 -2.18
N ILE A 154 -13.17 29.00 -2.73
CA ILE A 154 -14.40 29.55 -3.31
C ILE A 154 -15.16 30.42 -2.30
N ARG A 155 -15.26 29.97 -1.04
CA ARG A 155 -15.92 30.74 0.02
C ARG A 155 -15.18 32.04 0.34
N ASN A 156 -13.85 31.99 0.44
CA ASN A 156 -13.02 33.17 0.70
C ASN A 156 -13.12 34.17 -0.45
N ASP A 157 -13.05 33.70 -1.69
CA ASP A 157 -13.18 34.55 -2.89
C ASP A 157 -14.57 35.20 -2.94
N PHE A 158 -15.62 34.45 -2.61
CA PHE A 158 -16.97 35.01 -2.50
C PHE A 158 -17.04 36.14 -1.46
N VAL A 159 -16.52 35.92 -0.25
CA VAL A 159 -16.52 36.94 0.82
C VAL A 159 -15.70 38.17 0.40
N ASN A 160 -14.53 37.98 -0.18
CA ASN A 160 -13.69 39.07 -0.67
C ASN A 160 -14.41 39.88 -1.76
N ASN A 161 -14.98 39.20 -2.76
CA ASN A 161 -15.71 39.85 -3.84
C ASN A 161 -16.93 40.61 -3.33
N MET A 162 -17.73 40.02 -2.44
CA MET A 162 -18.88 40.70 -1.83
C MET A 162 -18.45 41.90 -1.00
N THR A 163 -17.35 41.80 -0.25
CA THR A 163 -16.83 42.94 0.51
C THR A 163 -16.43 44.10 -0.40
N HIS A 164 -15.73 43.82 -1.51
CA HIS A 164 -15.39 44.83 -2.50
C HIS A 164 -16.64 45.44 -3.17
N GLU A 165 -17.59 44.60 -3.55
CA GLU A 165 -18.84 45.03 -4.18
C GLU A 165 -19.73 45.87 -3.26
N LEU A 166 -19.67 45.66 -1.94
CA LEU A 166 -20.40 46.45 -0.94
C LEU A 166 -19.67 47.76 -0.57
N LYS A 167 -18.33 47.75 -0.58
CA LYS A 167 -17.53 48.92 -0.17
C LYS A 167 -17.75 50.13 -1.08
N THR A 168 -17.81 49.91 -2.40
CA THR A 168 -18.02 50.97 -3.40
C THR A 168 -19.34 51.73 -3.17
N PRO A 169 -20.51 51.06 -3.06
CA PRO A 169 -21.77 51.72 -2.75
C PRO A 169 -21.74 52.52 -1.45
N ILE A 170 -21.21 51.91 -0.39
CA ILE A 170 -21.15 52.53 0.94
C ILE A 170 -20.30 53.80 0.90
N SER A 171 -19.18 53.76 0.17
CA SER A 171 -18.27 54.92 0.04
C SER A 171 -18.94 56.05 -0.74
N THR A 172 -19.67 55.73 -1.82
CA THR A 172 -20.42 56.70 -2.63
C THR A 172 -21.55 57.36 -1.83
N ILE A 173 -22.32 56.58 -1.07
CA ILE A 173 -23.36 57.11 -0.17
C ILE A 173 -22.75 57.99 0.91
N SER A 174 -21.63 57.57 1.51
CA SER A 174 -20.91 58.34 2.52
C SER A 174 -20.43 59.67 1.96
N LEU A 175 -19.84 59.68 0.75
CA LEU A 175 -19.37 60.90 0.09
C LEU A 175 -20.53 61.85 -0.21
N ALA A 176 -21.62 61.34 -0.80
CA ALA A 176 -22.80 62.17 -1.08
C ALA A 176 -23.42 62.73 0.21
N SER A 177 -23.47 61.94 1.27
CA SER A 177 -23.97 62.36 2.60
C SER A 177 -23.07 63.42 3.25
N GLN A 178 -21.74 63.30 3.11
CA GLN A 178 -20.78 64.31 3.57
C GLN A 178 -20.97 65.62 2.83
N MET A 179 -21.13 65.59 1.50
CA MET A 179 -21.42 66.79 0.70
C MET A 179 -22.75 67.44 1.09
N LEU A 180 -23.78 66.65 1.38
CA LEU A 180 -25.06 67.16 1.90
C LEU A 180 -24.88 67.86 3.26
N ASN A 181 -24.04 67.32 4.14
CA ASN A 181 -23.83 67.85 5.49
C ASN A 181 -22.78 68.97 5.59
N ASP A 182 -21.97 69.19 4.55
CA ASP A 182 -20.89 70.19 4.56
C ASP A 182 -21.42 71.63 4.57
N LYS A 183 -21.30 72.34 5.70
CA LYS A 183 -21.81 73.71 5.86
C LYS A 183 -20.97 74.77 5.13
N THR A 184 -19.79 74.41 4.62
CA THR A 184 -18.91 75.35 3.90
C THR A 184 -19.35 75.58 2.45
N ILE A 185 -20.19 74.69 1.91
CA ILE A 185 -20.73 74.78 0.56
C ILE A 185 -22.14 75.41 0.61
N PRO A 186 -22.39 76.54 -0.07
CA PRO A 186 -23.72 77.15 -0.16
C PRO A 186 -24.78 76.17 -0.65
N ILE A 187 -26.00 76.26 -0.12
CA ILE A 187 -27.08 75.34 -0.49
C ILE A 187 -27.44 75.48 -1.97
N GLU A 188 -27.37 76.69 -2.55
CA GLU A 188 -27.65 76.90 -3.98
C GLU A 188 -26.62 76.24 -4.90
N SER A 189 -25.39 76.01 -4.43
CA SER A 189 -24.34 75.32 -5.20
C SER A 189 -24.32 73.81 -4.97
N LYS A 190 -25.04 73.31 -3.95
CA LYS A 190 -25.26 71.88 -3.77
C LYS A 190 -26.33 71.40 -4.73
N ASN A 191 -25.97 70.49 -5.62
CA ASN A 191 -26.93 69.78 -6.46
C ASN A 191 -27.68 68.71 -5.63
N LEU A 192 -28.58 69.16 -4.74
CA LEU A 192 -29.29 68.34 -3.76
C LEU A 192 -30.07 67.20 -4.41
N THR A 193 -30.73 67.49 -5.54
CA THR A 193 -31.50 66.49 -6.29
C THR A 193 -30.59 65.37 -6.82
N ASN A 194 -29.41 65.71 -7.35
CA ASN A 194 -28.45 64.71 -7.81
C ASN A 194 -27.85 63.90 -6.66
N LEU A 195 -27.47 64.55 -5.56
CA LEU A 195 -26.93 63.87 -4.37
C LEU A 195 -27.96 62.90 -3.76
N ALA A 196 -29.22 63.32 -3.61
CA ALA A 196 -30.30 62.47 -3.16
C ALA A 196 -30.58 61.31 -4.13
N GLY A 197 -30.49 61.57 -5.44
CA GLY A 197 -30.59 60.54 -6.49
C GLY A 197 -29.50 59.48 -6.35
N VAL A 198 -28.24 59.89 -6.24
CA VAL A 198 -27.09 58.99 -6.05
C VAL A 198 -27.25 58.12 -4.80
N ILE A 199 -27.67 58.71 -3.67
CA ILE A 199 -27.90 57.95 -2.43
C ILE A 199 -29.03 56.93 -2.63
N SER A 200 -30.13 57.32 -3.27
CA SER A 200 -31.28 56.44 -3.52
C SER A 200 -30.92 55.26 -4.42
N ASP A 201 -30.21 55.52 -5.52
CA ASP A 201 -29.82 54.49 -6.49
C ASP A 201 -28.83 53.49 -5.87
N GLU A 202 -27.86 53.99 -5.11
CA GLU A 202 -26.84 53.15 -4.50
C GLU A 202 -27.39 52.34 -3.30
N THR A 203 -28.40 52.88 -2.60
CA THR A 203 -29.17 52.15 -1.57
C THR A 203 -30.00 51.02 -2.18
N LYS A 204 -30.64 51.24 -3.33
CA LYS A 204 -31.34 50.18 -4.07
C LYS A 204 -30.37 49.10 -4.54
N ARG A 205 -29.19 49.49 -5.03
CA ARG A 205 -28.13 48.56 -5.45
C ARG A 205 -27.63 47.70 -4.30
N LEU A 206 -27.36 48.29 -3.13
CA LEU A 206 -27.00 47.56 -1.92
C LEU A 206 -28.07 46.56 -1.50
N SER A 207 -29.34 46.98 -1.52
CA SER A 207 -30.47 46.11 -1.16
C SER A 207 -30.54 44.88 -2.08
N PHE A 208 -30.32 45.07 -3.38
CA PHE A 208 -30.25 43.98 -4.34
C PHE A 208 -29.07 43.02 -4.09
N GLN A 209 -27.90 43.54 -3.74
CA GLN A 209 -26.73 42.71 -3.39
C GLN A 209 -26.98 41.89 -2.12
N VAL A 210 -27.59 42.48 -1.09
CA VAL A 210 -27.94 41.77 0.16
C VAL A 210 -28.94 40.65 -0.10
N GLU A 211 -29.98 40.92 -0.90
CA GLU A 211 -30.97 39.91 -1.29
C GLU A 211 -30.33 38.74 -2.03
N LYS A 212 -29.39 39.02 -2.95
CA LYS A 212 -28.63 37.98 -3.67
C LYS A 212 -27.81 37.10 -2.72
N VAL A 213 -27.17 37.67 -1.71
CA VAL A 213 -26.42 36.93 -0.69
C VAL A 213 -27.36 36.06 0.16
N LEU A 214 -28.52 36.60 0.57
CA LEU A 214 -29.51 35.87 1.35
C LEU A 214 -30.06 34.67 0.58
N GLN A 215 -30.39 34.86 -0.71
CA GLN A 215 -30.85 33.78 -1.58
C GLN A 215 -29.78 32.68 -1.70
N MET A 216 -28.52 33.04 -1.95
CA MET A 216 -27.40 32.11 -2.01
C MET A 216 -27.26 31.28 -0.71
N ALA A 217 -27.42 31.90 0.46
CA ALA A 217 -27.37 31.23 1.75
C ALA A 217 -28.54 30.24 1.97
N VAL A 218 -29.72 30.54 1.41
CA VAL A 218 -30.87 29.62 1.42
C VAL A 218 -30.63 28.43 0.49
N PHE A 219 -30.04 28.66 -0.68
CA PHE A 219 -29.61 27.61 -1.62
C PHE A 219 -28.59 26.66 -0.98
N ASP A 220 -27.56 27.18 -0.31
CA ASP A 220 -26.50 26.37 0.31
C ASP A 220 -27.01 25.46 1.45
N LYS A 221 -28.06 25.89 2.16
CA LYS A 221 -28.71 25.09 3.20
C LYS A 221 -29.66 24.02 2.66
N GLY A 222 -29.87 23.93 1.34
CA GLY A 222 -30.79 22.99 0.71
C GLY A 222 -32.27 23.19 1.10
N LYS A 223 -32.62 24.32 1.73
CA LYS A 223 -33.96 24.60 2.28
C LYS A 223 -34.92 25.20 1.26
N ILE A 224 -34.78 24.87 -0.02
CA ILE A 224 -35.69 25.38 -1.04
C ILE A 224 -36.85 24.39 -1.17
N SER A 225 -37.97 24.76 -0.56
CA SER A 225 -39.25 24.12 -0.84
C SER A 225 -39.71 24.57 -2.23
N LEU A 226 -39.35 23.79 -3.26
CA LEU A 226 -39.88 24.00 -4.61
C LEU A 226 -41.36 23.60 -4.62
N LYS A 227 -42.24 24.57 -4.87
CA LYS A 227 -43.67 24.32 -5.11
C LYS A 227 -43.87 24.00 -6.59
N ILE A 228 -43.71 22.73 -6.95
CA ILE A 228 -43.94 22.26 -8.33
C ILE A 228 -45.42 22.39 -8.67
N ARG A 229 -45.71 23.04 -9.81
CA ARG A 229 -47.08 23.26 -10.32
C ARG A 229 -47.05 23.18 -11.85
N HIS A 230 -48.15 22.73 -12.46
CA HIS A 230 -48.34 22.85 -13.90
C HIS A 230 -48.49 24.33 -14.27
N LEU A 231 -47.73 24.78 -15.27
CA LEU A 231 -47.69 26.14 -15.75
C LEU A 231 -47.66 26.12 -17.28
N ASP A 232 -48.37 27.04 -17.94
CA ASP A 232 -48.26 27.23 -19.38
C ASP A 232 -46.96 27.99 -19.70
N ALA A 233 -46.03 27.31 -20.37
CA ALA A 233 -44.76 27.88 -20.77
C ALA A 233 -44.94 29.06 -21.75
N HIS A 234 -45.93 29.02 -22.65
CA HIS A 234 -46.17 30.11 -23.61
C HIS A 234 -46.65 31.36 -22.89
N GLU A 235 -47.56 31.22 -21.92
CA GLU A 235 -48.03 32.34 -21.11
C GLU A 235 -46.88 32.94 -20.30
N LEU A 236 -46.07 32.10 -19.66
CA LEU A 236 -44.92 32.54 -18.87
C LEU A 236 -43.91 33.30 -19.73
N ILE A 237 -43.56 32.77 -20.90
CA ILE A 237 -42.65 33.42 -21.85
C ILE A 237 -43.24 34.75 -22.32
N ASN A 238 -44.54 34.80 -22.64
CA ASN A 238 -45.19 36.04 -23.06
C ASN A 238 -45.17 37.12 -21.97
N ASN A 239 -45.37 36.73 -20.71
CA ASN A 239 -45.30 37.63 -19.56
C ASN A 239 -43.88 38.16 -19.34
N VAL A 240 -42.86 37.31 -19.50
CA VAL A 240 -41.46 37.73 -19.46
C VAL A 240 -41.16 38.70 -20.60
N VAL A 241 -41.54 38.38 -21.85
CA VAL A 241 -41.29 39.24 -23.03
C VAL A 241 -41.87 40.65 -22.84
N LYS A 242 -43.07 40.77 -22.26
CA LYS A 242 -43.70 42.08 -21.96
C LYS A 242 -42.80 42.96 -21.07
N ASN A 243 -42.17 42.38 -20.05
CA ASN A 243 -41.29 43.11 -19.13
C ASN A 243 -39.99 43.58 -19.80
N PHE A 244 -39.50 42.86 -20.81
CA PHE A 244 -38.23 43.17 -21.48
C PHE A 244 -38.37 44.02 -22.75
N ILE A 245 -39.59 44.21 -23.29
CA ILE A 245 -39.83 44.99 -24.51
C ILE A 245 -39.23 46.40 -24.45
N ILE A 246 -39.40 47.10 -23.32
CA ILE A 246 -38.90 48.47 -23.15
C ILE A 246 -37.37 48.50 -23.17
N GLN A 247 -36.74 47.56 -22.48
CA GLN A 247 -35.27 47.46 -22.40
C GLN A 247 -34.65 47.11 -23.75
N VAL A 248 -35.29 46.22 -24.52
CA VAL A 248 -34.84 45.83 -25.86
C VAL A 248 -34.98 47.00 -26.84
N ARG A 249 -36.09 47.74 -26.78
CA ARG A 249 -36.31 48.93 -27.62
C ARG A 249 -35.31 50.04 -27.33
N ASN A 250 -34.96 50.26 -26.07
CA ASN A 250 -33.94 51.23 -25.66
C ASN A 250 -32.53 50.90 -26.17
N ARG A 251 -32.31 49.66 -26.64
CA ARG A 251 -31.05 49.20 -27.25
C ARG A 251 -31.18 48.96 -28.76
N ASN A 252 -32.23 49.50 -29.40
CA ASN A 252 -32.56 49.32 -30.81
C ASN A 252 -32.71 47.84 -31.25
N GLY A 253 -33.02 46.94 -30.32
CA GLY A 253 -33.28 45.53 -30.62
C GLY A 253 -34.75 45.26 -30.97
N GLN A 254 -35.03 44.08 -31.54
CA GLN A 254 -36.38 43.61 -31.84
C GLN A 254 -36.59 42.19 -31.31
N ILE A 255 -37.77 41.92 -30.73
CA ILE A 255 -38.16 40.58 -30.30
C ILE A 255 -39.09 39.98 -31.35
N ILE A 256 -38.66 38.90 -32.00
CA ILE A 256 -39.44 38.20 -33.02
C ILE A 256 -40.00 36.92 -32.39
N LYS A 257 -41.32 36.77 -32.37
CA LYS A 257 -41.96 35.50 -32.01
C LYS A 257 -42.03 34.63 -33.26
N LYS A 258 -41.36 33.48 -33.25
CA LYS A 258 -41.56 32.46 -34.27
C LYS A 258 -42.74 31.56 -33.84
N PRO A 259 -43.60 31.17 -34.79
CA PRO A 259 -44.71 30.26 -34.52
C PRO A 259 -44.22 28.87 -34.15
#